data_AF-A0A4S1X8H9-F1
#
_entry.id   AF-A0A4S1X8H9-F1
#
_cell.length_a   1.000
_cell.length_b   1.000
_cell.length_c   1.000
_cell.angle_alpha   90.00
_cell.angle_beta   90.00
_cell.angle_gamma   90.00
#
_symmetry.space_group_name_H-M   'P 1'
#
loop_
_entity.id
_entity.type
_entity.pdbx_description
1 polymer ?
#
loop_
_entity_poly.entity_id
_entity_poly.type
_entity_poly.pdbx_seq_one_letter_code
_entity_poly.pdbx_strand_id
1 'polypeptide(L)' 'MIAAFMVSLDFGRRITGWGFALFVASSICWISGALMSDDEALWTQNIVLFGINIFGVYRYLIRKRPPHDAD' A
#
# COMPACT_ATOMS: atom_id res chain seq x y z
N MET A 1 3.69 -12.50 1.63
CA MET A 1 4.79 -12.75 0.66
C MET A 1 4.39 -12.43 -0.78
N ILE A 2 3.24 -12.90 -1.29
CA ILE A 2 2.80 -12.67 -2.68
C ILE A 2 2.70 -11.18 -3.04
N ALA A 3 2.09 -10.34 -2.18
CA ALA A 3 1.99 -8.90 -2.43
C ALA A 3 3.36 -8.18 -2.47
N ALA A 4 4.28 -8.55 -1.58
CA ALA A 4 5.67 -8.03 -1.59
C ALA A 4 6.43 -8.49 -2.84
N PHE A 5 6.21 -9.74 -3.27
CA PHE A 5 6.79 -10.29 -4.50
C PHE A 5 6.23 -9.58 -5.75
N MET A 6 4.93 -9.29 -5.78
CA MET A 6 4.29 -8.53 -6.86
C MET A 6 4.78 -7.08 -6.94
N VAL A 7 5.02 -6.43 -5.79
CA VAL A 7 5.61 -5.08 -5.73
C VAL A 7 7.08 -5.10 -6.18
N SER A 8 7.83 -6.14 -5.82
CA SER A 8 9.23 -6.32 -6.21
C SER A 8 9.43 -6.71 -7.68
N LEU A 9 8.47 -7.39 -8.31
CA LEU A 9 8.60 -7.93 -9.66
C LEU A 9 8.31 -6.91 -10.77
N ASP A 10 7.82 -5.70 -10.45
CA ASP A 10 7.66 -4.55 -11.37
C ASP A 10 7.10 -4.89 -12.77
N PHE A 11 6.21 -5.89 -12.88
CA PHE A 11 5.60 -6.33 -14.15
C PHE A 11 4.63 -5.30 -14.76
N GLY A 12 4.46 -4.14 -14.11
CA GLY A 12 3.73 -3.00 -14.62
C GLY A 12 3.14 -2.14 -13.49
N ARG A 13 3.13 -0.82 -13.69
CA ARG A 13 2.63 0.19 -12.73
C ARG A 13 1.29 -0.17 -12.09
N ARG A 14 0.38 -0.82 -12.84
CA ARG A 14 -0.94 -1.23 -12.35
C ARG A 14 -0.87 -2.40 -11.36
N ILE A 15 -0.04 -3.42 -11.61
CA ILE A 15 0.06 -4.61 -10.73
C ILE A 15 0.68 -4.21 -9.38
N THR A 16 1.75 -3.41 -9.40
CA THR A 16 2.37 -2.86 -8.19
C THR A 16 1.38 -2.04 -7.37
N GLY A 17 0.58 -1.18 -8.02
CA GLY A 17 -0.45 -0.39 -7.34
C GLY A 17 -1.58 -1.23 -6.74
N TRP A 18 -2.02 -2.32 -7.40
CA TRP A 18 -2.99 -3.26 -6.82
C TRP A 18 -2.40 -4.05 -5.64
N GLY A 19 -1.10 -4.35 -5.65
CA GLY A 19 -0.39 -4.92 -4.49
C GLY A 19 -0.46 -3.99 -3.27
N PHE A 20 -0.23 -2.69 -3.48
CA PHE A 20 -0.41 -1.68 -2.43
C PHE A 20 -1.86 -1.59 -1.92
N ALA A 21 -2.85 -1.68 -2.81
CA ALA A 21 -4.26 -1.65 -2.40
C ALA A 21 -4.64 -2.84 -1.50
N LEU A 22 -4.09 -4.02 -1.80
CA LEU A 22 -4.29 -5.21 -0.96
C LEU A 22 -3.63 -5.06 0.42
N PHE A 23 -2.45 -4.41 0.48
CA PHE A 23 -1.83 -4.06 1.76
C PHE A 23 -2.63 -3.02 2.55
N VAL A 24 -3.23 -2.02 1.90
CA VAL A 24 -4.15 -1.06 2.56
C VAL A 24 -5.30 -1.79 3.24
N ALA A 25 -5.96 -2.72 2.53
CA ALA A 25 -7.06 -3.50 3.09
C ALA A 25 -6.61 -4.37 4.28
N SER A 26 -5.43 -4.98 4.19
CA SER A 26 -4.87 -5.74 5.30
C SER A 26 -4.54 -4.87 6.52
N SER A 27 -3.98 -3.68 6.33
CA SER A 27 -3.70 -2.75 7.43
C SER A 27 -4.98 -2.30 8.14
N ILE A 28 -6.10 -2.11 7.43
CA ILE A 28 -7.40 -1.79 8.07
C ILE A 28 -7.83 -2.92 9.01
N CYS A 29 -7.74 -4.18 8.58
CA CYS A 29 -8.08 -5.31 9.45
C CYS A 29 -7.21 -5.36 10.71
N TRP A 30 -5.90 -5.10 10.57
CA TRP A 30 -4.97 -5.08 11.70
C TRP A 30 -5.19 -3.89 12.63
N ILE A 31 -5.47 -2.70 12.09
CA ILE A 31 -5.85 -1.50 12.85
C ILE A 31 -7.12 -1.79 13.67
N SER A 32 -8.16 -2.34 13.05
CA SER A 32 -9.41 -2.68 13.75
C SER A 32 -9.21 -3.72 14.85
N GLY A 33 -8.39 -4.75 14.60
CA GLY A 33 -8.08 -5.76 15.61
C GLY A 33 -7.24 -5.21 16.77
N ALA A 34 -6.30 -4.32 16.49
CA ALA A 34 -5.48 -3.65 17.50
C ALA A 34 -6.33 -2.76 18.43
N LEU A 35 -7.27 -2.01 17.86
CA LEU A 35 -8.21 -1.18 18.63
C LEU A 35 -9.09 -2.01 19.57
N MET A 36 -9.48 -3.22 19.18
CA MET A 36 -10.25 -4.12 20.05
C MET A 36 -9.39 -4.73 21.17
N SER A 37 -8.07 -4.79 20.98
CA SER A 37 -7.12 -5.40 21.92
C SER A 37 -6.40 -4.36 22.79
N ASP A 38 -6.72 -3.07 22.63
CA ASP A 38 -6.03 -1.93 23.25
C ASP A 38 -4.49 -1.95 23.03
N ASP A 39 -4.06 -2.54 21.91
CA ASP A 39 -2.64 -2.71 21.58
C ASP A 39 -2.13 -1.47 20.82
N GLU A 40 -1.68 -0.49 21.59
CA GLU A 40 -1.16 0.79 21.06
C GLU A 40 0.03 0.58 20.11
N ALA A 41 0.88 -0.42 20.38
CA ALA A 41 2.06 -0.69 19.57
C ALA A 41 1.68 -1.27 18.20
N LEU A 42 0.71 -2.18 18.16
CA LEU A 42 0.23 -2.80 16.92
C LEU A 42 -0.51 -1.81 16.04
N TRP A 43 -1.38 -0.97 16.63
CA TRP A 43 -2.17 0.02 15.90
C TRP A 43 -1.29 1.10 15.29
N THR A 44 -0.36 1.66 16.07
CA THR A 44 0.54 2.74 15.63
C THR A 44 1.42 2.30 14.46
N GLN A 45 1.98 1.09 14.50
CA GLN A 45 2.78 0.56 13.39
C GLN A 45 1.95 0.36 12.12
N ASN A 46 0.74 -0.21 12.26
CA ASN A 46 -0.13 -0.43 11.12
C ASN A 46 -0.66 0.87 10.53
N ILE A 47 -0.76 1.96 11.30
CA ILE A 47 -1.17 3.28 10.80
C ILE A 47 -0.09 3.91 9.91
N VAL A 48 1.18 3.76 10.27
CA VAL A 48 2.31 4.24 9.45
C VAL A 48 2.37 3.44 8.15
N LEU A 49 2.26 2.11 8.25
CA LEU A 49 2.15 1.21 7.09
C LEU A 49 0.97 1.57 6.20
N PHE A 50 -0.20 1.86 6.78
CA PHE A 50 -1.39 2.28 6.04
C PHE A 50 -1.13 3.56 5.23
N GLY A 51 -0.49 4.57 5.83
CA GLY A 51 -0.11 5.80 5.14
C GLY A 51 0.85 5.56 3.96
N ILE A 52 1.88 4.74 4.16
CA ILE A 52 2.83 4.37 3.09
C ILE A 52 2.11 3.61 1.97
N ASN A 53 1.21 2.68 2.33
CA ASN A 53 0.49 1.88 1.35
C ASN A 53 -0.46 2.75 0.51
N ILE A 54 -1.18 3.69 1.12
CA ILE A 54 -1.99 4.68 0.39
C ILE A 54 -1.12 5.52 -0.55
N PHE A 55 0.03 5.98 -0.09
CA PHE A 55 0.96 6.73 -0.94
C PHE A 55 1.45 5.88 -2.13
N GLY A 56 1.70 4.59 -1.92
CA GLY A 56 1.99 3.63 -2.97
C GLY A 56 0.84 3.53 -3.99
N VAL A 57 -0.39 3.29 -3.54
CA VAL A 57 -1.57 3.28 -4.44
C VAL A 57 -1.67 4.60 -5.22
N TYR A 58 -1.54 5.74 -4.54
CA TYR A 58 -1.61 7.04 -5.19
C TYR A 58 -0.51 7.21 -6.24
N ARG A 59 0.74 6.84 -5.95
CA ARG A 59 1.87 6.97 -6.88
C ARG A 59 1.75 6.08 -8.12
N TYR A 60 1.25 4.85 -7.96
CA TYR A 60 1.29 3.84 -9.01
C TYR A 60 -0.04 3.71 -9.79
N LEU A 61 -1.19 3.87 -9.12
CA LEU A 61 -2.53 3.80 -9.73
C LEU A 61 -3.06 5.18 -10.17
N ILE A 62 -2.89 6.22 -9.35
CA ILE A 62 -3.58 7.52 -9.52
C ILE A 62 -2.69 8.54 -10.23
N ARG A 63 -1.43 8.66 -9.80
CA ARG A 63 -0.46 9.55 -10.44
C ARG A 63 -0.08 8.94 -11.78
N LYS A 64 -0.85 9.31 -12.80
CA LYS A 64 -0.38 9.36 -14.18
C LYS A 64 0.80 10.34 -14.18
N ARG A 65 2.03 9.88 -13.91
CA ARG A 65 3.16 10.52 -14.58
C ARG A 65 2.72 10.61 -16.04
N PRO A 66 2.60 11.81 -16.63
CA PRO A 66 2.50 11.88 -18.08
C PRO A 66 3.63 11.01 -18.64
N PRO A 67 3.47 10.44 -19.84
CA PRO A 67 4.65 10.01 -20.57
C PRO A 67 5.64 11.17 -20.47
N HIS A 68 6.91 10.86 -20.39
CA HIS A 68 7.90 11.83 -20.77
C HIS A 68 7.46 12.40 -22.14
N ASP A 69 6.85 13.59 -22.14
CA ASP A 69 6.51 14.30 -23.36
C ASP A 69 7.77 15.06 -23.77
N ALA A 70 8.14 14.90 -25.04
CA ALA A 70 9.27 15.53 -25.73
C ALA A 70 10.65 15.02 -25.23
N ASP A 71 11.44 14.28 -26.01
CA ASP A 71 11.82 14.49 -27.43
C ASP A 71 12.05 13.18 -28.20
#